data_AF-A0A2T4DEQ2-F1
#
_entry.id   AF-A0A2T4DEQ2-F1
#
_cell.length_a   1.000
_cell.length_b   1.000
_cell.length_c   1.000
_cell.angle_alpha   90.00
_cell.angle_beta   90.00
_cell.angle_gamma   90.00
#
_symmetry.space_group_name_H-M   'P 1'
#
loop_
_entity.id
_entity.type
_entity.pdbx_description
1 polymer ?
#
loop_
_entity_poly.entity_id
_entity_poly.type
_entity_poly.pdbx_seq_one_letter_code
_entity_poly.pdbx_strand_id
1 'polypeptide(L)'
;MRFKVIFILSIFAWACQPATQEKAVIQPFHLSQVELLPGPFYEAQQTDLHYILEMDVDRLLAPYLTQAELTPVKANYGNWEGDGLNGHIGGHY
;
A
#
# COMPACT_ATOMS: atom_id res chain seq x y z
N MET A 1 -1.43 -30.33 -59.79
CA MET A 1 -0.39 -30.45 -58.74
C MET A 1 -0.10 -29.14 -57.99
N ARG A 2 -0.16 -27.96 -58.64
CA ARG A 2 0.12 -26.66 -57.98
C ARG A 2 -0.88 -26.25 -56.88
N PHE A 3 -2.18 -26.56 -57.01
CA PHE A 3 -3.20 -26.24 -55.99
C PHE A 3 -3.11 -27.08 -54.70
N LYS A 4 -2.67 -28.35 -54.76
CA LYS A 4 -2.50 -29.21 -53.57
C LYS A 4 -1.32 -28.78 -52.70
N VAL A 5 -0.25 -28.26 -53.31
CA VAL A 5 0.95 -27.77 -52.60
C VAL A 5 0.64 -26.47 -51.84
N ILE A 6 -0.14 -25.57 -52.45
CA ILE A 6 -0.59 -24.33 -51.79
C ILE A 6 -1.48 -24.68 -50.58
N PHE A 7 -2.41 -25.64 -50.73
CA PHE A 7 -3.32 -26.05 -49.64
C PHE A 7 -2.57 -26.69 -48.44
N ILE A 8 -1.51 -27.46 -48.68
CA ILE A 8 -0.69 -28.08 -47.62
C ILE A 8 0.18 -27.03 -46.90
N LEU A 9 0.71 -26.04 -47.62
CA LEU A 9 1.46 -24.92 -47.03
C LEU A 9 0.58 -24.02 -46.15
N SER A 10 -0.69 -23.83 -46.50
CA SER A 10 -1.66 -23.07 -45.69
C SER A 10 -2.03 -23.75 -44.37
N ILE A 11 -2.10 -25.08 -44.34
CA ILE A 11 -2.42 -25.86 -43.13
C ILE A 11 -1.23 -25.89 -42.17
N PHE A 12 0.01 -25.93 -42.68
CA PHE A 12 1.22 -25.94 -41.85
C PHE A 12 1.47 -24.62 -41.11
N ALA A 13 1.10 -23.49 -41.72
CA ALA A 13 1.23 -22.17 -41.08
C ALA A 13 0.23 -21.92 -39.95
N TRP A 14 -0.93 -22.60 -39.95
CA TRP A 14 -1.92 -22.46 -38.88
C TRP A 14 -1.58 -23.31 -37.64
N ALA A 15 -0.88 -24.43 -37.83
CA ALA A 15 -0.45 -25.31 -36.74
C ALA A 15 0.70 -24.73 -35.90
N CYS A 16 1.40 -23.71 -36.39
CA CYS A 16 2.51 -23.05 -35.70
C CYS A 16 2.07 -21.66 -35.21
N GLN A 17 1.12 -21.63 -34.27
CA GLN A 17 0.89 -20.40 -33.50
C GLN A 17 1.99 -20.29 -32.43
N PRO A 18 2.69 -19.14 -32.31
CA PRO A 18 3.57 -18.92 -31.17
C PRO A 18 2.72 -18.94 -29.90
N ALA A 19 3.14 -19.72 -28.90
CA ALA A 19 2.52 -19.66 -27.58
C ALA A 19 2.75 -18.25 -27.01
N THR A 20 1.71 -17.43 -26.97
CA THR A 20 1.72 -16.17 -26.24
C THR A 20 1.79 -16.52 -24.76
N GLN A 21 2.97 -16.40 -24.17
CA GLN A 21 3.14 -16.51 -22.72
C GLN A 21 2.51 -15.24 -22.11
N GLU A 22 1.26 -15.33 -21.67
CA GLU A 22 0.67 -14.27 -20.86
C GLU A 22 1.58 -14.05 -19.65
N LYS A 23 2.07 -12.81 -19.54
CA LYS A 23 2.93 -12.42 -18.44
C LYS A 23 2.09 -12.49 -17.17
N ALA A 24 2.35 -13.47 -16.32
CA ALA A 24 1.63 -13.62 -15.07
C ALA A 24 1.75 -12.32 -14.27
N VAL A 25 0.61 -11.71 -13.96
CA VAL A 25 0.56 -10.50 -13.16
C VAL A 25 0.64 -10.93 -11.70
N ILE A 26 1.77 -10.63 -11.05
CA ILE A 26 1.98 -10.90 -9.63
C ILE A 26 1.26 -9.81 -8.84
N GLN A 27 0.44 -10.21 -7.86
CA GLN A 27 -0.25 -9.31 -6.95
C GLN A 27 0.35 -9.43 -5.55
N PRO A 28 0.45 -8.33 -4.77
CA PRO A 28 0.84 -8.41 -3.37
C PRO A 28 -0.26 -9.10 -2.56
N PHE A 29 0.12 -9.75 -1.45
CA PHE A 29 -0.84 -10.20 -0.45
C PHE A 29 -1.37 -9.00 0.34
N HIS A 30 -2.65 -9.01 0.68
CA HIS A 30 -3.21 -8.07 1.63
C HIS A 30 -2.65 -8.34 3.03
N LEU A 31 -2.44 -7.31 3.86
CA LEU A 31 -1.84 -7.48 5.20
C LEU A 31 -2.62 -8.48 6.06
N SER A 32 -3.95 -8.52 5.95
CA SER A 32 -4.79 -9.48 6.69
C SER A 32 -4.64 -10.93 6.25
N GLN A 33 -3.90 -11.22 5.17
CA GLN A 33 -3.62 -12.58 4.69
C GLN A 33 -2.28 -13.11 5.19
N VAL A 34 -1.49 -12.27 5.87
CA VAL A 34 -0.14 -12.60 6.31
C VAL A 34 -0.05 -12.40 7.81
N GLU A 35 0.21 -13.48 8.54
CA GLU A 35 0.45 -13.43 9.99
C GLU A 35 1.95 -13.51 10.28
N LEU A 36 2.47 -12.53 11.01
CA LEU A 36 3.83 -12.60 11.53
C LEU A 36 3.87 -13.56 12.72
N LEU A 37 4.62 -14.66 12.56
CA LEU A 37 4.92 -15.57 13.65
C LEU A 37 5.91 -14.95 14.66
N PRO A 38 6.03 -15.51 15.88
CA PRO A 38 6.97 -14.99 16.88
C PRO A 38 8.38 -14.82 16.33
N GLY A 39 8.93 -13.61 16.49
CA GLY A 39 10.22 -13.19 15.95
C GLY A 39 10.36 -11.66 15.90
N PRO A 40 11.49 -11.13 15.40
CA PRO A 40 11.83 -9.70 15.51
C PRO A 40 10.84 -8.77 14.80
N PHE A 41 10.23 -9.19 13.69
CA PHE A 41 9.24 -8.38 12.99
C PHE A 41 7.89 -8.33 13.71
N TYR A 42 7.51 -9.42 14.37
CA TYR A 42 6.33 -9.43 15.22
C TYR A 42 6.55 -8.51 16.43
N GLU A 43 7.71 -8.59 17.07
CA GLU A 43 8.08 -7.70 18.19
C GLU A 43 8.09 -6.22 17.78
N ALA A 44 8.63 -5.90 16.60
CA ALA A 44 8.60 -4.55 16.05
C ALA A 44 7.16 -4.06 15.81
N GLN A 45 6.29 -4.91 15.23
CA GLN A 45 4.88 -4.59 15.02
C GLN A 45 4.16 -4.32 16.35
N GLN A 46 4.39 -5.13 17.39
CA GLN A 46 3.76 -4.93 18.70
C GLN A 46 4.29 -3.68 19.40
N THR A 47 5.57 -3.37 19.24
CA THR A 47 6.19 -2.16 19.79
C THR A 47 5.59 -0.91 19.14
N ASP A 48 5.48 -0.91 17.81
CA ASP A 48 4.88 0.20 17.05
C ASP A 48 3.39 0.35 17.37
N LEU A 49 2.64 -0.75 17.43
CA LEU A 49 1.24 -0.74 17.84
C LEU A 49 1.06 -0.09 19.22
N HIS A 50 1.91 -0.46 20.18
CA HIS A 50 1.86 0.14 21.51
C HIS A 50 2.12 1.64 21.45
N TYR A 51 3.17 2.06 20.74
CA TYR A 51 3.52 3.47 20.57
C TYR A 51 2.38 4.29 19.95
N ILE A 52 1.77 3.79 18.87
CA ILE A 52 0.64 4.44 18.19
C ILE A 52 -0.55 4.58 19.17
N LEU A 53 -0.85 3.55 19.95
CA LEU A 53 -1.96 3.59 20.91
C LEU A 53 -1.71 4.51 22.11
N GLU A 54 -0.46 4.85 22.42
CA GLU A 54 -0.11 5.80 23.47
C GLU A 54 -0.28 7.27 23.04
N MET A 55 -0.42 7.54 21.74
CA MET A 55 -0.57 8.91 21.25
C MET A 55 -1.93 9.52 21.61
N ASP A 56 -1.91 10.70 22.22
CA ASP A 56 -3.10 11.51 22.49
C ASP A 56 -3.70 12.11 21.20
N VAL A 57 -4.81 11.54 20.74
CA VAL A 57 -5.51 11.92 19.50
C VAL A 57 -6.05 13.36 19.55
N ASP A 58 -6.47 13.86 20.71
CA ASP A 58 -6.95 15.26 20.81
C ASP A 58 -5.84 16.26 20.47
N ARG A 59 -4.59 15.91 20.81
CA ARG A 59 -3.43 16.74 20.49
C ARG A 59 -3.05 16.64 19.02
N LEU A 60 -3.19 15.46 18.41
CA LEU A 60 -2.99 15.27 16.96
C LEU A 60 -4.02 16.02 16.13
N LEU A 61 -5.26 16.14 16.62
CA LEU A 61 -6.32 16.88 15.94
C LEU A 61 -6.24 18.40 16.14
N ALA A 62 -5.51 18.87 17.16
CA ALA A 62 -5.45 20.29 17.50
C ALA A 62 -5.04 21.22 16.34
N PRO A 63 -4.04 20.89 15.49
CA PRO A 63 -3.69 21.69 14.32
C PRO A 63 -4.86 21.84 13.35
N TYR A 64 -5.56 20.75 13.02
CA TYR A 64 -6.68 20.75 12.08
C TYR A 64 -7.86 21.57 12.59
N LEU A 65 -8.21 21.40 13.86
CA LEU A 65 -9.28 22.17 14.49
C LEU A 65 -8.95 23.67 14.48
N THR A 66 -7.72 24.03 14.83
CA THR A 66 -7.26 25.43 14.80
C THR A 66 -7.37 26.03 13.39
N GLN A 67 -6.93 25.30 12.36
CA GLN A 67 -7.01 25.76 10.96
C GLN A 67 -8.46 25.85 10.45
N ALA A 68 -9.38 25.07 11.02
CA ALA A 68 -10.80 25.14 10.75
C ALA A 68 -11.54 26.18 11.62
N GLU A 69 -10.82 27.02 12.36
CA GLU A 69 -11.37 28.03 13.29
C GLU A 69 -12.23 27.43 14.42
N LEU A 70 -11.97 26.16 14.75
CA LEU A 70 -12.58 25.46 15.88
C LEU A 70 -11.65 25.49 17.10
N THR A 71 -12.22 25.42 18.30
CA THR A 71 -11.43 25.36 19.54
C THR A 71 -10.91 23.94 19.77
N PRO A 72 -9.58 23.72 19.83
CA PRO A 72 -9.02 22.41 20.15
C PRO A 72 -9.36 21.97 21.59
N VAL A 73 -9.57 20.67 21.78
CA VAL A 73 -9.79 20.08 23.11
C VAL A 73 -8.50 20.13 23.95
N LYS A 74 -7.34 19.93 23.30
CA LYS A 74 -6.01 20.03 23.90
C LYS A 74 -5.07 20.80 22.98
N ALA A 75 -3.98 21.32 23.55
CA ALA A 75 -2.91 21.91 22.76
C ALA A 75 -2.24 20.85 21.87
N ASN A 76 -1.75 21.28 20.71
CA ASN A 76 -0.92 20.45 19.83
C ASN A 76 0.30 19.87 20.57
N TYR A 77 0.89 18.82 20.00
CA TYR A 77 2.25 18.43 20.39
C TYR A 77 3.24 19.56 20.09
N GLY A 78 4.34 19.60 20.85
CA GLY A 78 5.46 20.52 20.59
C GLY A 78 6.36 19.98 19.47
N ASN A 79 7.63 20.43 19.44
CA ASN A 79 8.59 20.05 18.39
C ASN A 79 8.02 20.40 17.00
N TRP A 80 8.22 19.56 15.99
CA TRP A 80 7.76 19.80 14.62
C TRP A 80 6.24 20.06 14.52
N GLU A 81 5.43 19.47 15.40
CA GLU A 81 3.98 19.71 15.47
C GLU A 81 3.61 21.09 16.03
N GLY A 82 4.56 21.82 16.62
CA GLY A 82 4.42 23.20 17.11
C GLY A 82 5.29 24.23 16.39
N ASP A 83 6.32 23.78 15.66
CA ASP A 83 7.37 24.61 15.08
C ASP A 83 7.30 24.72 13.54
N GLY A 84 6.13 24.44 12.94
CA GLY A 84 5.87 24.71 11.52
C GLY A 84 5.51 23.49 10.64
N LEU A 85 5.44 22.29 11.20
CA LEU A 85 4.91 21.09 10.54
C LEU A 85 3.64 20.56 11.23
N ASN A 86 2.86 21.46 11.82
CA ASN A 86 1.64 21.14 12.56
C ASN A 86 0.65 20.34 11.69
N GLY A 87 0.19 19.20 12.22
CA GLY A 87 -0.73 18.27 11.55
C GLY A 87 -0.03 17.24 10.66
N HIS A 88 1.26 17.33 10.41
CA HIS A 88 1.95 16.32 9.58
C HIS A 88 1.94 14.94 10.24
N ILE A 89 2.22 14.87 11.54
CA ILE A 89 2.20 13.61 12.29
C ILE A 89 0.77 13.07 12.41
N GLY A 90 -0.22 13.95 12.62
CA GLY A 90 -1.63 13.56 12.62
C GLY A 90 -2.10 12.98 11.29
N GLY A 91 -1.46 13.33 10.17
CA GLY A 91 -1.75 12.74 8.85
C GLY A 91 -1.08 11.39 8.61
N HIS A 92 -0.02 11.07 9.36
CA HIS A 92 0.65 9.76 9.32
C HIS A 92 0.08 8.74 10.31
N TYR A 93 -0.60 9.21 11.36
CA TYR A 93 -1.31 8.42 12.35
C TYR A 93 -2.48 7.64 11.73
#